data_AF-A0A6N8IVZ9-F1
#
_entry.id   AF-A0A6N8IVZ9-F1
#
_cell.length_a   1.000
_cell.length_b   1.000
_cell.length_c   1.000
_cell.angle_alpha   90.00
_cell.angle_beta   90.00
_cell.angle_gamma   90.00
#
_symmetry.space_group_name_H-M   'P 1'
#
loop_
_entity.id
_entity.type
_entity.pdbx_description
1 polymer ?
#
loop_
_entity_poly.entity_id
_entity_poly.type
_entity_poly.pdbx_seq_one_letter_code
_entity_poly.pdbx_strand_id
1 'polypeptide(L)' 'MPNDEHTAYAAWKQADEEARVVEAQLARAQDAHRLADGPPPADALVQTASRLRAEANSKLTLALVMLRAAANDAHATPIP' A
#
# COMPACT_ATOMS: atom_id res chain seq x y z
N MET A 1 15.40 1.35 20.53
CA MET A 1 14.26 1.91 19.79
C MET A 1 13.69 0.79 18.94
N PRO A 2 12.36 0.66 18.78
CA PRO A 2 11.82 -0.28 17.79
C PRO A 2 12.45 0.08 16.44
N ASN A 3 13.05 -0.89 15.74
CA ASN A 3 13.72 -0.65 14.47
C ASN A 3 12.77 0.06 13.51
N ASP A 4 13.11 1.28 13.11
CA ASP A 4 12.22 2.15 12.35
C ASP A 4 11.80 1.51 11.00
N GLU A 5 12.62 0.61 10.43
CA GLU A 5 12.27 -0.23 9.27
C GLU A 5 11.05 -1.13 9.51
N HIS A 6 10.96 -1.79 10.68
CA HIS A 6 9.86 -2.70 10.98
C HIS A 6 8.55 -1.92 11.13
N THR A 7 8.62 -0.71 11.68
CA THR A 7 7.49 0.21 11.79
C THR A 7 7.01 0.68 10.40
N ALA A 8 7.94 1.04 9.52
CA ALA A 8 7.62 1.45 8.15
C ALA A 8 7.01 0.31 7.32
N TYR A 9 7.55 -0.90 7.44
CA TYR A 9 7.00 -2.08 6.78
C TYR A 9 5.60 -2.45 7.27
N ALA A 10 5.36 -2.40 8.58
CA ALA A 10 4.04 -2.64 9.17
C ALA A 10 3.02 -1.59 8.70
N ALA A 11 3.42 -0.31 8.65
CA ALA A 11 2.57 0.78 8.17
C ALA A 11 2.20 0.61 6.69
N TRP A 12 3.14 0.19 5.84
CA TRP A 12 2.86 -0.19 4.46
C TRP A 12 1.86 -1.33 4.38
N LYS A 13 2.09 -2.42 5.12
CA LYS A 13 1.24 -3.61 5.07
C LYS A 13 -0.22 -3.29 5.44
N GLN A 14 -0.41 -2.45 6.46
CA GLN A 14 -1.76 -2.00 6.83
C GLN A 14 -2.42 -1.20 5.69
N ALA A 15 -1.71 -0.25 5.09
CA ALA A 15 -2.25 0.55 3.99
C ALA A 15 -2.53 -0.28 2.72
N ASP A 16 -1.70 -1.29 2.44
CA ASP A 16 -1.93 -2.22 1.33
C ASP A 16 -3.20 -3.06 1.55
N GLU A 17 -3.44 -3.53 2.77
CA GLU A 17 -4.67 -4.27 3.11
C GLU A 17 -5.91 -3.39 2.95
N GLU A 18 -5.88 -2.16 3.47
CA GLU A 18 -6.98 -1.20 3.32
C GLU A 18 -7.27 -0.89 1.84
N ALA A 19 -6.23 -0.72 1.01
CA ALA A 19 -6.38 -0.54 -0.43
C ALA A 19 -7.04 -1.76 -1.09
N ARG A 20 -6.59 -2.98 -0.77
CA ARG A 20 -7.14 -4.23 -1.34
C ARG A 20 -8.61 -4.41 -1.03
N VAL A 21 -9.04 -4.07 0.19
CA VAL A 21 -10.45 -4.18 0.59
C VAL A 21 -11.32 -3.28 -0.30
N VAL A 22 -10.91 -2.04 -0.52
CA VAL A 22 -11.68 -1.08 -1.33
C VAL A 22 -11.60 -1.41 -2.82
N GLU A 23 -10.45 -1.85 -3.32
CA GLU A 23 -10.30 -2.33 -4.70
C GLU A 23 -11.19 -3.56 -4.97
N ALA A 24 -11.30 -4.49 -4.01
CA ALA A 24 -12.18 -5.65 -4.12
C ALA A 24 -13.67 -5.27 -4.11
N GLN A 25 -14.05 -4.17 -3.44
CA GLN A 25 -15.40 -3.63 -3.52
C GLN A 25 -15.65 -2.98 -4.88
N LEU A 26 -14.68 -2.22 -5.39
CA LEU A 26 -14.75 -1.60 -6.71
C LEU A 26 -14.87 -2.65 -7.82
N ALA A 27 -14.06 -3.71 -7.77
CA ALA A 27 -14.12 -4.81 -8.73
C ALA A 27 -15.50 -5.48 -8.73
N ARG A 28 -16.08 -5.75 -7.56
CA ARG A 28 -17.44 -6.29 -7.44
C ARG A 28 -18.50 -5.36 -8.03
N ALA A 29 -18.37 -4.05 -7.82
CA ALA A 29 -19.29 -3.07 -8.39
C ALA A 29 -19.16 -2.99 -9.92
N GLN A 30 -17.94 -3.06 -10.45
CA GLN A 30 -17.67 -3.10 -11.89
C GLN A 30 -18.21 -4.38 -12.54
N ASP A 31 -18.06 -5.53 -11.88
CA ASP A 31 -18.59 -6.81 -12.37
C ASP A 31 -20.12 -6.81 -12.36
N ALA A 32 -20.76 -6.24 -11.32
CA ALA A 32 -22.20 -6.07 -11.27
C ALA A 32 -22.72 -5.15 -12.39
N HIS A 33 -22.04 -4.03 -12.65
CA HIS A 33 -22.35 -3.15 -13.78
C HIS A 33 -22.25 -3.91 -15.12
N ARG A 34 -21.16 -4.67 -15.32
CA ARG A 34 -20.90 -5.40 -16.58
C ARG A 34 -21.87 -6.56 -16.83
N LEU A 35 -22.21 -7.32 -15.80
CA LEU A 35 -22.98 -8.57 -15.93
C LEU A 35 -24.50 -8.35 -15.84
N ALA A 36 -24.93 -7.39 -15.04
CA ALA A 36 -26.35 -7.19 -14.72
C ALA A 36 -26.91 -5.88 -15.29
N ASP A 37 -26.16 -5.19 -16.16
CA ASP A 37 -26.46 -3.83 -16.62
C ASP A 37 -26.77 -2.89 -15.43
N GLY A 38 -26.09 -3.15 -14.31
CA GLY A 38 -26.29 -2.46 -13.05
C GLY A 38 -25.82 -1.01 -13.11
N PRO A 39 -26.10 -0.18 -12.09
CA PRO A 39 -25.57 1.17 -12.05
C PRO A 39 -24.03 1.14 -12.06
N PRO A 40 -23.38 2.13 -12.72
CA PRO A 40 -21.92 2.21 -12.72
C PRO A 40 -21.39 2.35 -11.28
N PRO A 41 -20.16 1.88 -11.01
CA PRO A 41 -19.54 2.07 -9.70
C PRO A 41 -19.49 3.56 -9.34
N ALA A 42 -19.77 3.88 -8.07
CA ALA A 42 -19.75 5.26 -7.60
C ALA A 42 -18.36 5.89 -7.74
N ASP A 43 -18.29 7.10 -8.28
CA ASP A 43 -17.02 7.85 -8.44
C ASP A 43 -16.25 7.99 -7.13
N ALA A 44 -16.96 8.16 -6.01
CA ALA A 44 -16.36 8.21 -4.67
C ALA A 44 -15.59 6.93 -4.32
N LEU A 45 -16.08 5.76 -4.75
CA LEU A 45 -15.41 4.47 -4.52
C LEU A 45 -14.14 4.36 -5.38
N VAL A 46 -14.21 4.81 -6.64
CA VAL A 46 -13.05 4.86 -7.55
C VAL A 46 -11.96 5.78 -6.98
N GLN A 47 -12.33 6.98 -6.53
CA GLN A 47 -11.41 7.94 -5.92
C GLN A 47 -10.79 7.41 -4.63
N THR A 48 -11.59 6.74 -3.80
CA THR A 48 -11.13 6.15 -2.54
C THR A 48 -10.11 5.04 -2.80
N ALA A 49 -10.39 4.13 -3.73
CA ALA A 49 -9.46 3.08 -4.14
C ALA A 49 -8.13 3.67 -4.64
N SER A 50 -8.21 4.68 -5.52
CA SER A 50 -7.03 5.37 -6.04
C SER A 50 -6.19 6.03 -4.95
N ARG A 51 -6.82 6.73 -4.00
CA ARG A 51 -6.15 7.38 -2.88
C ARG A 51 -5.44 6.39 -1.98
N LEU A 52 -6.13 5.31 -1.58
CA LEU A 52 -5.55 4.28 -0.71
C LEU A 52 -4.38 3.58 -1.40
N ARG A 53 -4.47 3.32 -2.71
CA ARG A 53 -3.35 2.73 -3.45
C ARG A 53 -2.14 3.66 -3.52
N ALA A 54 -2.36 4.95 -3.74
CA ALA A 54 -1.28 5.95 -3.72
C ALA A 54 -0.60 6.04 -2.33
N GLU A 55 -1.39 5.94 -1.25
CA GLU A 55 -0.88 5.91 0.11
C GLU A 55 -0.06 4.65 0.39
N ALA A 56 -0.56 3.48 0.00
CA ALA A 56 0.16 2.21 0.13
C ALA A 56 1.50 2.25 -0.63
N ASN A 57 1.52 2.75 -1.86
CA ASN A 57 2.75 2.89 -2.64
C ASN A 57 3.76 3.84 -1.98
N SER A 58 3.29 4.97 -1.45
CA SER A 58 4.16 5.93 -0.75
C SER A 58 4.81 5.31 0.49
N LYS A 59 4.04 4.56 1.28
CA LYS A 59 4.53 3.83 2.46
C LYS A 59 5.50 2.69 2.07
N LEU A 60 5.25 1.99 0.96
CA LEU A 60 6.18 1.00 0.43
C LEU A 60 7.52 1.63 0.05
N THR A 61 7.49 2.75 -0.67
CA THR A 61 8.71 3.46 -1.06
C THR A 61 9.53 3.85 0.17
N LEU A 62 8.89 4.38 1.22
CA LEU A 62 9.56 4.71 2.46
C LEU A 62 10.18 3.47 3.13
N ALA A 63 9.41 2.38 3.25
CA ALA A 63 9.90 1.13 3.86
C ALA A 63 11.13 0.58 3.12
N LEU A 64 11.14 0.65 1.78
CA LEU A 64 12.29 0.23 0.97
C LEU A 64 13.51 1.14 1.14
N VAL A 65 13.31 2.46 1.24
CA VAL A 65 14.39 3.43 1.49
C VAL A 65 15.03 3.17 2.84
N MET A 66 14.24 2.92 3.89
CA MET A 66 14.74 2.64 5.24
C MET A 66 15.51 1.32 5.28
N LEU A 67 14.92 0.25 4.71
CA LEU A 67 15.60 -1.04 4.61
C LEU A 67 16.96 -0.95 3.90
N ARG A 68 17.04 -0.13 2.83
CA ARG A 68 18.31 0.11 2.12
C ARG A 68 19.31 0.88 2.98
N ALA A 69 18.87 1.88 3.74
CA ALA A 69 19.74 2.61 4.65
C ALA A 69 20.32 1.68 5.72
N ALA A 70 19.49 0.86 6.36
CA ALA A 70 19.93 -0.12 7.35
C ALA A 70 20.90 -1.17 6.78
N ALA A 71 20.67 -1.65 5.57
CA ALA A 71 21.57 -2.58 4.90
C ALA A 71 22.95 -1.94 4.65
N ASN A 72 22.99 -0.67 4.22
CA ASN A 72 24.26 0.04 3.99
C ASN A 72 25.01 0.32 5.30
N ASP A 73 24.31 0.68 6.38
CA ASP A 73 24.91 0.92 7.70
C ASP A 73 25.52 -0.36 8.29
N ALA A 74 24.87 -1.52 8.09
CA ALA A 74 25.39 -2.82 8.52
C ALA A 74 26.70 -3.21 7.80
N HIS A 75 26.91 -2.73 6.58
CA HIS A 75 28.14 -2.95 5.81
C HIS A 75 29.24 -1.92 6.08
N ALA A 76 28.93 -0.82 6.78
CA ALA A 76 29.87 0.27 7.05
C ALA A 76 30.76 0.02 8.28
N THR A 77 30.53 -1.04 9.07
CA THR A 77 31.45 -1.43 10.16
C THR A 77 32.80 -1.89 9.60
N PRO A 78 33.91 -1.15 9.84
CA PRO A 78 35.23 -1.60 9.45
C PRO A 78 35.64 -2.79 10.33
N ILE A 79 36.15 -3.85 9.70
CA ILE A 79 36.88 -4.91 10.40
C ILE A 79 38.18 -4.29 10.92
N PRO A 80 38.52 -4.43 12.23
CA PRO A 80 39.73 -3.86 12.82
C PRO A 80 41.03 -4.44 12.24
#